data_AF-A0A0F9ZKG4-F1
#
_entry.id   AF-A0A0F9ZKG4-F1
#
_cell.length_a   1.000
_cell.length_b   1.000
_cell.length_c   1.000
_cell.angle_alpha   90.00
_cell.angle_beta   90.00
_cell.angle_gamma   90.00
#
_symmetry.space_group_name_H-M   'P 1'
#
loop_
_entity.id
_entity.type
_entity.pdbx_description
1 polymer ?
#
loop_
_entity_poly.entity_id
_entity_poly.type
_entity_poly.pdbx_seq_one_letter_code
_entity_poly.pdbx_strand_id
1 'polypeptide(L)'
;MATLTFFKYERVIQVDGPQTSVTIQDLLNQIRLYEENLNNLDYGHIANAYGKQALGAGSYIGVTLELINDWRIAFEARSGPDTIGCTISGGNLVAINQYGNNPLKATAFTQVNIAQSSSPTIIQADANYGMLYMLESMRGRNRSVGAIWYWNPTSGNDSNDGLTPSNAVATFNKAQTLATAGAGDIIFALATAVGGVATTTENINVTKASLKIRGAGYQFQIIPSSPGSPTVNITGDSVEFEGFYIGTAAGGTDNGIEITGDNALIKNVWVKEVTGNGLQVTGSTRTQIENSAIEDSTLTGIKIGASTSRTLIKQCILSGNDADGVDLGGTSITDNIFENNLIFNNTGYGVDVGAGVIRTGVRLNHTFSGNTLGATRDLGTATFIETPAGGASASDIADAVWDEIIVSHTVPGTAGQVLKATKLKATLASLK
;
A
#
# COMPACT_ATOMS: atom_id res chain seq x y z
N MET A 1 25.57 35.91 38.65
CA MET A 1 24.32 36.43 38.07
C MET A 1 24.58 37.83 37.56
N ALA A 2 24.07 38.16 36.38
CA ALA A 2 24.11 39.52 35.86
C ALA A 2 23.25 40.45 36.73
N THR A 3 23.70 41.70 36.91
CA THR A 3 22.91 42.75 37.57
C THR A 3 22.15 43.48 36.48
N LEU A 4 20.82 43.41 36.52
CA LEU A 4 19.95 44.00 35.53
C LEU A 4 19.09 45.10 36.14
N THR A 5 19.03 46.24 35.46
CA THR A 5 18.13 47.34 35.79
C THR A 5 17.00 47.40 34.76
N PHE A 6 15.74 47.42 35.22
CA PHE A 6 14.56 47.42 34.38
C PHE A 6 13.94 48.82 34.27
N PHE A 7 14.10 49.45 33.11
CA PHE A 7 13.49 50.75 32.82
C PHE A 7 12.08 50.57 32.24
N LYS A 8 11.06 50.51 33.13
CA LYS A 8 9.65 50.27 32.80
C LYS A 8 9.12 51.14 31.65
N TYR A 9 9.35 52.46 31.74
CA TYR A 9 8.79 53.42 30.78
C TYR A 9 9.44 53.31 29.40
N GLU A 10 10.74 53.00 29.37
CA GLU A 10 11.48 52.86 28.11
C GLU A 10 11.39 51.45 27.53
N ARG A 11 10.88 50.49 28.31
CA ARG A 11 10.85 49.05 28.01
C ARG A 11 12.25 48.54 27.68
N VAL A 12 13.20 48.87 28.55
CA VAL A 12 14.61 48.49 28.40
C VAL A 12 15.08 47.69 29.61
N ILE A 13 15.69 46.54 29.32
CA ILE A 13 16.45 45.74 30.30
C ILE A 13 17.91 46.14 30.12
N GLN A 14 18.46 46.88 31.07
CA GLN A 14 19.86 47.27 31.05
C GLN A 14 20.71 46.24 31.81
N VAL A 15 21.80 45.81 31.18
CA VAL A 15 22.89 45.08 31.82
C VAL A 15 23.86 46.09 32.43
N ASP A 16 23.97 46.11 33.75
CA ASP A 16 24.73 47.13 34.46
C ASP A 16 26.25 46.91 34.38
N GLY A 17 26.99 48.01 34.32
CA GLY A 17 28.43 48.04 34.43
C GLY A 17 28.92 47.50 35.77
N PRO A 18 30.08 46.83 35.80
CA PRO A 18 31.06 46.65 34.73
C PRO A 18 30.84 45.43 33.82
N GLN A 19 29.64 44.84 33.78
CA GLN A 19 29.44 43.55 33.09
C GLN A 19 29.48 43.70 31.57
N THR A 20 30.23 42.80 30.92
CA THR A 20 30.41 42.74 29.46
C THR A 20 29.86 41.45 28.85
N SER A 21 29.29 40.56 29.66
CA SER A 21 28.61 39.37 29.15
C SER A 21 27.40 39.01 29.99
N VAL A 22 26.36 38.48 29.33
CA VAL A 22 25.17 37.94 29.98
C VAL A 22 24.69 36.69 29.25
N THR A 23 24.24 35.68 30.01
CA THR A 23 23.64 34.48 29.41
C THR A 23 22.13 34.66 29.25
N ILE A 24 21.53 34.01 28.25
CA ILE A 24 20.07 33.97 28.07
C ILE A 24 19.38 33.40 29.32
N GLN A 25 20.01 32.44 30.00
CA GLN A 25 19.49 31.88 31.24
C GLN A 25 19.48 32.91 32.37
N ASP A 26 20.53 33.72 32.51
CA ASP A 26 20.56 34.80 33.50
C ASP A 26 19.49 35.86 33.20
N LEU A 27 19.34 36.25 31.92
CA LEU A 27 18.29 37.17 31.48
C LEU A 27 16.90 36.65 31.83
N LEU A 28 16.61 35.39 31.47
CA LEU A 28 15.31 34.77 31.75
C LEU A 28 15.03 34.71 33.25
N ASN A 29 16.01 34.29 34.06
CA ASN A 29 15.83 34.20 35.52
C ASN A 29 15.52 35.57 36.14
N GLN A 30 16.25 36.61 35.73
CA GLN A 30 16.04 37.97 36.24
C GLN A 30 14.72 38.57 35.74
N ILE A 31 14.33 38.30 34.49
CA ILE A 31 13.01 38.70 33.95
C ILE A 31 11.89 38.06 34.78
N ARG A 32 11.96 36.75 35.05
CA ARG A 32 10.94 36.05 35.84
C ARG A 32 10.88 36.56 37.28
N LEU A 33 12.03 36.81 37.90
CA LEU A 33 12.09 37.42 39.23
C LEU A 33 11.47 38.82 39.25
N TYR A 34 11.70 39.60 38.20
CA TYR A 34 11.11 40.92 38.07
C TYR A 34 9.59 40.86 37.85
N GLU A 35 9.12 39.95 36.98
CA GLU A 35 7.69 39.72 36.73
C GLU A 35 6.93 39.24 37.98
N GLU A 36 7.57 38.45 38.84
CA GLU A 36 7.02 38.01 40.13
C GLU A 36 6.78 39.17 41.12
N ASN A 37 7.57 40.25 41.02
CA ASN A 37 7.50 41.41 41.92
C ASN A 37 6.68 42.59 41.35
N LEU A 38 5.83 42.34 40.34
CA LEU A 38 4.98 43.37 39.75
C LEU A 38 3.76 43.69 40.62
N ASN A 39 3.49 44.98 40.83
CA ASN A 39 2.37 45.46 41.63
C ASN A 39 1.17 45.81 40.73
N ASN A 40 0.04 45.13 40.95
CA ASN A 40 -1.31 45.43 40.47
C ASN A 40 -1.53 45.67 38.95
N LEU A 41 -1.08 46.81 38.41
CA LEU A 41 -1.41 47.32 37.05
C LEU A 41 -0.20 47.38 36.10
N ASP A 42 0.96 46.85 36.50
CA ASP A 42 2.12 46.77 35.62
C ASP A 42 1.95 45.69 34.55
N TYR A 43 2.46 45.96 33.34
CA TYR A 43 2.47 44.99 32.24
C TYR A 43 3.25 43.73 32.64
N GLY A 44 2.52 42.64 32.83
CA GLY A 44 2.98 41.43 33.54
C GLY A 44 3.99 40.55 32.84
N HIS A 45 4.20 40.71 31.52
CA HIS A 45 4.95 39.75 30.72
C HIS A 45 5.91 40.43 29.75
N ILE A 46 7.20 40.16 29.92
CA ILE A 46 8.32 40.77 29.22
C ILE A 46 8.89 39.83 28.16
N ALA A 47 8.90 38.52 28.42
CA ALA A 47 9.50 37.56 27.49
C ALA A 47 8.87 36.16 27.52
N ASN A 48 8.76 35.54 26.34
CA ASN A 48 8.53 34.10 26.18
C ASN A 48 9.87 33.36 26.11
N ALA A 49 9.92 32.13 26.62
CA ALA A 49 11.11 31.29 26.53
C ALA A 49 10.74 29.87 26.08
N TYR A 50 11.50 29.34 25.13
CA TYR A 50 11.32 28.03 24.55
C TYR A 50 12.64 27.23 24.60
N GLY A 51 12.57 25.92 24.74
CA GLY A 51 13.74 25.03 24.70
C GLY A 51 14.14 24.46 26.06
N LYS A 52 15.45 24.23 26.26
CA LYS A 52 16.09 23.66 27.47
C LYS A 52 15.72 22.20 27.79
N GLN A 53 15.25 21.42 26.82
CA GLN A 53 15.09 19.98 27.01
C GLN A 53 16.46 19.32 27.16
N ALA A 54 16.57 18.36 28.08
CA ALA A 54 17.79 17.57 28.25
C ALA A 54 18.00 16.65 27.04
N LEU A 55 19.22 16.64 26.51
CA LEU A 55 19.67 15.74 25.44
C LEU A 55 20.42 14.52 25.98
N GLY A 56 20.59 14.42 27.31
CA GLY A 56 21.43 13.41 27.97
C GLY A 56 22.88 13.89 28.18
N ALA A 57 23.61 13.20 29.07
CA ALA A 57 25.03 13.46 29.37
C ALA A 57 25.39 14.92 29.71
N GLY A 58 24.49 15.67 30.34
CA GLY A 58 24.70 17.08 30.72
C GLY A 58 24.56 18.08 29.57
N SER A 59 24.08 17.65 28.40
CA SER A 59 23.78 18.52 27.25
C SER A 59 22.30 18.89 27.20
N TYR A 60 21.99 20.12 26.76
CA TYR A 60 20.63 20.67 26.69
C TYR A 60 20.41 21.34 25.33
N ILE A 61 19.16 21.37 24.86
CA ILE A 61 18.76 22.21 23.71
C ILE A 61 18.94 23.69 24.08
N GLY A 62 19.45 24.49 23.14
CA GLY A 62 19.61 25.94 23.31
C GLY A 62 18.28 26.63 23.65
N VAL A 63 18.33 27.65 24.51
CA VAL A 63 17.15 28.41 24.92
C VAL A 63 16.89 29.52 23.91
N THR A 64 15.66 29.63 23.40
CA THR A 64 15.22 30.81 22.62
C THR A 64 14.40 31.71 23.53
N LEU A 65 14.89 32.94 23.75
CA LEU A 65 14.21 33.99 24.50
C LEU A 65 13.64 35.01 23.51
N GLU A 66 12.33 35.20 23.56
CA GLU A 66 11.58 36.16 22.76
C GLU A 66 11.10 37.31 23.65
N LEU A 67 11.66 38.51 23.46
CA LEU A 67 11.19 39.72 24.10
C LEU A 67 9.90 40.20 23.43
N ILE A 68 8.87 40.49 24.21
CA ILE A 68 7.56 40.93 23.71
C ILE A 68 7.24 42.33 24.23
N ASN A 69 6.09 42.87 23.84
CA ASN A 69 5.57 44.15 24.35
C ASN A 69 6.59 45.31 24.22
N ASP A 70 7.33 45.36 23.11
CA ASP A 70 8.37 46.35 22.81
C ASP A 70 9.60 46.39 23.74
N TRP A 71 9.82 45.36 24.55
CA TRP A 71 11.01 45.27 25.37
C TRP A 71 12.29 45.03 24.54
N ARG A 72 13.39 45.67 24.95
CA ARG A 72 14.72 45.51 24.36
C ARG A 72 15.80 45.44 25.45
N ILE A 73 16.95 44.86 25.11
CA ILE A 73 18.13 44.79 25.98
C ILE A 73 19.14 45.88 25.59
N ALA A 74 19.77 46.49 26.59
CA ALA A 74 20.87 47.44 26.45
C ALA A 74 22.01 47.07 27.42
N PHE A 75 23.24 47.47 27.11
CA PHE A 75 24.33 47.47 28.08
C PHE A 75 24.52 48.91 28.59
N GLU A 76 24.89 49.08 29.86
CA GLU A 76 25.15 50.42 30.39
C GLU A 76 26.22 51.14 29.56
N ALA A 77 25.97 52.41 29.23
CA ALA A 77 26.89 53.25 28.44
C ALA A 77 28.28 53.33 29.11
N ARG A 78 29.34 53.35 28.29
CA ARG A 78 30.73 53.43 28.78
C ARG A 78 31.27 54.85 28.65
N SER A 79 32.27 55.21 29.46
CA SER A 79 32.81 56.57 29.48
C SER A 79 33.65 56.96 28.25
N GLY A 80 33.91 56.02 27.32
CA GLY A 80 34.65 56.26 26.08
C GLY A 80 36.14 56.57 26.29
N PRO A 81 36.91 56.86 25.22
CA PRO A 81 36.49 56.96 23.82
C PRO A 81 36.38 55.61 23.09
N ASP A 82 36.94 54.54 23.66
CA ASP A 82 36.93 53.22 23.03
C ASP A 82 35.60 52.50 23.21
N THR A 83 35.20 51.72 22.20
CA THR A 83 34.02 50.86 22.27
C THR A 83 34.33 49.55 23.00
N ILE A 84 33.48 49.15 23.94
CA ILE A 84 33.60 47.88 24.66
C ILE A 84 32.70 46.83 24.02
N GLY A 85 33.29 45.68 23.65
CA GLY A 85 32.56 44.51 23.19
C GLY A 85 31.76 43.86 24.32
N CYS A 86 30.46 43.74 24.12
CA CYS A 86 29.51 43.14 25.05
C CYS A 86 28.88 41.91 24.40
N THR A 87 28.76 40.79 25.11
CA THR A 87 28.31 39.52 24.52
C THR A 87 27.06 38.96 25.20
N ILE A 88 26.05 38.60 24.40
CA ILE A 88 24.90 37.81 24.86
C ILE A 88 25.08 36.37 24.35
N SER A 89 25.02 35.38 25.25
CA SER A 89 25.36 33.97 24.92
C SER A 89 24.41 32.96 25.59
N GLY A 90 24.56 31.67 25.26
CA GLY A 90 23.80 30.59 25.89
C GLY A 90 22.39 30.36 25.33
N GLY A 91 22.09 30.91 24.15
CA GLY A 91 20.81 30.73 23.49
C GLY A 91 20.60 31.63 22.28
N ASN A 92 19.34 31.78 21.87
CA ASN A 92 18.88 32.71 20.83
C ASN A 92 18.08 33.83 21.48
N LEU A 93 18.33 35.07 21.03
CA LEU A 93 17.60 36.26 21.44
C LEU A 93 16.84 36.81 20.24
N VAL A 94 15.52 36.92 20.38
CA VAL A 94 14.63 37.52 19.39
C VAL A 94 13.68 38.50 20.07
N ALA A 95 13.02 39.38 19.31
CA ALA A 95 11.99 40.26 19.85
C ALA A 95 10.82 40.40 18.88
N ILE A 96 9.63 40.62 19.41
CA ILE A 96 8.45 41.11 18.68
C ILE A 96 8.20 42.53 19.17
N ASN A 97 8.61 43.51 18.36
CA ASN A 97 8.50 44.93 18.72
C ASN A 97 8.38 45.86 17.51
N GLN A 98 7.94 47.09 17.76
CA GLN A 98 7.82 48.14 16.75
C GLN A 98 9.17 48.60 16.14
N TYR A 99 10.32 48.18 16.70
CA TYR A 99 11.65 48.56 16.24
C TYR A 99 12.20 47.60 15.18
N GLY A 100 11.33 47.06 14.34
CA GLY A 100 11.69 46.07 13.33
C GLY A 100 12.16 44.75 13.95
N ASN A 101 11.56 44.34 15.07
CA ASN A 101 11.92 43.12 15.81
C ASN A 101 13.37 43.09 16.30
N ASN A 102 14.01 44.26 16.44
CA ASN A 102 15.37 44.36 16.95
C ASN A 102 15.38 44.21 18.48
N PRO A 103 16.00 43.16 19.04
CA PRO A 103 16.03 42.95 20.49
C PRO A 103 17.01 43.88 21.22
N LEU A 104 17.85 44.64 20.51
CA LEU A 104 18.89 45.47 21.08
C LEU A 104 18.56 46.96 20.99
N LYS A 105 18.81 47.70 22.08
CA LYS A 105 18.85 49.16 22.11
C LYS A 105 20.33 49.59 22.19
N ALA A 106 20.77 50.39 21.23
CA ALA A 106 22.14 50.89 21.19
C ALA A 106 22.39 51.93 22.29
N THR A 107 23.60 51.89 22.85
CA THR A 107 24.10 52.75 23.92
C THR A 107 25.50 53.24 23.58
N ALA A 108 25.94 54.35 24.18
CA ALA A 108 27.22 54.96 23.83
C ALA A 108 28.40 54.05 24.24
N PHE A 109 29.39 53.94 23.33
CA PHE A 109 30.64 53.20 23.56
C PHE A 109 30.49 51.70 23.87
N THR A 110 29.40 51.07 23.41
CA THR A 110 29.15 49.63 23.54
C THR A 110 28.91 49.00 22.16
N GLN A 111 29.55 47.86 21.88
CA GLN A 111 29.26 47.03 20.71
C GLN A 111 28.73 45.69 21.18
N VAL A 112 27.49 45.33 20.82
CA VAL A 112 26.85 44.10 21.29
C VAL A 112 26.94 43.00 20.24
N ASN A 113 27.51 41.86 20.61
CA ASN A 113 27.56 40.63 19.82
C ASN A 113 26.61 39.59 20.43
N ILE A 114 25.71 39.04 19.62
CA ILE A 114 24.83 37.93 20.04
C ILE A 114 25.46 36.63 19.54
N ALA A 115 25.99 35.81 20.45
CA ALA A 115 26.45 34.47 20.16
C ALA A 115 25.23 33.52 20.09
N GLN A 116 24.58 33.52 18.93
CA GLN A 116 23.38 32.71 18.68
C GLN A 116 23.71 31.22 18.68
N SER A 117 22.85 30.44 19.33
CA SER A 117 22.91 28.98 19.25
C SER A 117 22.28 28.53 17.94
N SER A 118 23.00 27.77 17.13
CA SER A 118 22.39 27.01 16.04
C SER A 118 21.49 25.94 16.67
N SER A 119 20.28 26.32 17.07
CA SER A 119 19.24 25.34 17.36
C SER A 119 18.95 24.67 16.02
N PRO A 120 19.20 23.36 15.86
CA PRO A 120 18.79 22.70 14.64
C PRO A 120 17.27 22.70 14.64
N THR A 121 16.66 23.65 13.93
CA THR A 121 15.36 23.39 13.34
C THR A 121 15.63 22.28 12.35
N ILE A 122 15.46 21.03 12.78
CA ILE A 122 15.33 19.92 11.84
C ILE A 122 14.03 20.22 11.08
N ILE A 123 14.16 20.96 9.99
CA ILE A 123 13.32 20.73 8.83
C ILE A 123 13.87 19.42 8.29
N GLN A 124 13.29 18.32 8.76
CA GLN A 124 13.46 17.05 8.09
C GLN A 124 12.84 17.28 6.72
N ALA A 125 13.66 17.53 5.70
CA ALA A 125 13.24 17.23 4.35
C ALA A 125 12.83 15.75 4.39
N ASP A 126 11.59 15.44 4.01
CA ASP A 126 11.09 14.07 4.01
C ASP A 126 12.02 13.22 3.14
N ALA A 127 12.98 12.56 3.80
CA ALA A 127 14.15 11.99 3.15
C ALA A 127 13.82 10.86 2.18
N ASN A 128 12.54 10.47 2.09
CA ASN A 128 12.13 9.25 1.44
C ASN A 128 11.09 9.43 0.34
N TYR A 129 10.50 10.61 0.09
CA TYR A 129 9.53 10.72 -1.02
C TYR A 129 10.19 10.44 -2.36
N GLY A 130 11.37 10.98 -2.64
CA GLY A 130 12.09 10.70 -3.88
C GLY A 130 12.39 9.21 -4.07
N MET A 131 12.76 8.50 -3.00
CA MET A 131 13.00 7.06 -3.03
C MET A 131 11.70 6.27 -3.18
N LEU A 132 10.62 6.67 -2.51
CA LEU A 132 9.30 6.03 -2.65
C LEU A 132 8.74 6.22 -4.05
N TYR A 133 8.82 7.42 -4.62
CA TYR A 133 8.45 7.68 -6.02
C TYR A 133 9.32 6.89 -6.98
N MET A 134 10.62 6.78 -6.73
CA MET A 134 11.50 5.93 -7.56
C MET A 134 11.08 4.46 -7.48
N LEU A 135 10.90 3.93 -6.27
CA LEU A 135 10.49 2.54 -6.05
C LEU A 135 9.14 2.24 -6.74
N GLU A 136 8.16 3.12 -6.59
CA GLU A 136 6.83 2.96 -7.18
C GLU A 136 6.84 3.23 -8.70
N SER A 137 7.72 4.09 -9.21
CA SER A 137 7.90 4.28 -10.66
C SER A 137 8.47 3.04 -11.35
N MET A 138 9.26 2.25 -10.62
CA MET A 138 9.80 0.97 -11.08
C MET A 138 8.78 -0.16 -11.01
N ARG A 139 7.63 0.03 -10.34
CA ARG A 139 6.54 -0.97 -10.34
C ARG A 139 5.78 -0.92 -11.66
N GLY A 140 5.25 -2.07 -12.08
CA GLY A 140 4.60 -2.22 -13.38
C GLY A 140 3.34 -1.36 -13.55
N ARG A 141 2.44 -1.36 -12.55
CA ARG A 141 1.07 -0.81 -12.61
C ARG A 141 0.75 0.05 -11.38
N ASN A 142 -0.36 0.81 -11.47
CA ASN A 142 -0.90 1.76 -10.49
C ASN A 142 0.19 2.53 -9.72
N ARG A 143 1.08 3.20 -10.46
CA ARG A 143 2.29 3.90 -9.97
C ARG A 143 1.95 5.23 -9.28
N SER A 144 1.21 5.17 -8.18
CA SER A 144 0.91 6.32 -7.31
C SER A 144 1.56 6.12 -5.94
N VAL A 145 1.89 7.21 -5.24
CA VAL A 145 2.37 7.15 -3.86
C VAL A 145 1.51 8.08 -3.03
N GLY A 146 0.81 7.50 -2.06
CA GLY A 146 0.07 8.21 -1.04
C GLY A 146 0.70 8.02 0.35
N ALA A 147 -0.11 8.18 1.39
CA ALA A 147 0.29 7.92 2.76
C ALA A 147 0.54 6.42 3.00
N ILE A 148 1.38 6.10 3.98
CA ILE A 148 1.71 4.73 4.36
C ILE A 148 1.13 4.46 5.75
N TRP A 149 0.39 3.36 5.86
CA TRP A 149 -0.26 2.89 7.07
C TRP A 149 0.20 1.48 7.42
N TYR A 150 0.30 1.19 8.71
CA TYR A 150 0.75 -0.11 9.21
C TYR A 150 -0.38 -0.82 9.95
N TRP A 151 -0.65 -2.07 9.55
CA TRP A 151 -1.65 -2.95 10.14
C TRP A 151 -0.97 -4.18 10.74
N ASN A 152 -1.25 -4.47 12.01
CA ASN A 152 -0.68 -5.60 12.73
C ASN A 152 -1.74 -6.26 13.63
N PRO A 153 -2.32 -7.40 13.23
CA PRO A 153 -3.36 -8.07 14.02
C PRO A 153 -2.82 -8.73 15.29
N THR A 154 -1.50 -8.90 15.43
CA THR A 154 -0.91 -9.58 16.60
C THR A 154 -0.61 -8.62 17.75
N SER A 155 0.00 -7.47 17.46
CA SER A 155 0.46 -6.53 18.49
C SER A 155 0.03 -5.07 18.26
N GLY A 156 -0.80 -4.81 17.24
CA GLY A 156 -1.33 -3.48 16.96
C GLY A 156 -2.41 -3.06 17.96
N ASN A 157 -2.78 -1.78 17.89
CA ASN A 157 -3.90 -1.21 18.66
C ASN A 157 -4.63 -0.16 17.82
N ASP A 158 -5.96 -0.24 17.71
CA ASP A 158 -6.76 0.68 16.89
C ASP A 158 -6.83 2.12 17.41
N SER A 159 -6.29 2.36 18.62
CA SER A 159 -6.06 3.72 19.15
C SER A 159 -4.80 4.37 18.58
N ASN A 160 -3.95 3.59 17.90
CA ASN A 160 -2.71 4.08 17.31
C ASN A 160 -2.99 4.88 16.02
N ASP A 161 -2.00 5.69 15.60
CA ASP A 161 -2.08 6.50 14.38
C ASP A 161 -1.75 5.72 13.10
N GLY A 162 -1.16 4.52 13.21
CA GLY A 162 -0.80 3.68 12.07
C GLY A 162 0.36 4.22 11.23
N LEU A 163 1.09 5.26 11.66
CA LEU A 163 2.14 5.92 10.85
C LEU A 163 3.49 5.22 10.91
N THR A 164 3.70 4.32 11.87
CA THR A 164 4.95 3.57 12.02
C THR A 164 4.68 2.10 12.32
N PRO A 165 5.62 1.18 12.02
CA PRO A 165 5.43 -0.24 12.36
C PRO A 165 5.20 -0.51 13.85
N SER A 166 5.86 0.25 14.73
CA SER A 166 5.69 0.15 16.19
C SER A 166 4.35 0.72 16.68
N ASN A 167 3.72 1.59 15.90
CA ASN A 167 2.42 2.20 16.19
C ASN A 167 1.35 1.73 15.19
N ALA A 168 1.43 0.47 14.76
CA ALA A 168 0.47 -0.11 13.83
C ALA A 168 -0.92 -0.25 14.47
N VAL A 169 -1.97 -0.14 13.66
CA VAL A 169 -3.35 -0.40 14.09
C VAL A 169 -3.63 -1.90 14.09
N ALA A 170 -4.60 -2.36 14.88
CA ALA A 170 -4.89 -3.78 15.07
C ALA A 170 -5.72 -4.37 13.92
N THR A 171 -6.73 -3.64 13.45
CA THR A 171 -7.71 -4.13 12.48
C THR A 171 -7.48 -3.55 11.08
N PHE A 172 -7.84 -4.33 10.06
CA PHE A 172 -7.79 -3.83 8.69
C PHE A 172 -8.77 -2.68 8.49
N ASN A 173 -9.96 -2.78 9.09
CA ASN A 173 -10.97 -1.73 8.99
C ASN A 173 -10.42 -0.40 9.51
N LYS A 174 -9.72 -0.40 10.66
CA LYS A 174 -9.08 0.81 11.17
C LYS A 174 -8.03 1.34 10.19
N ALA A 175 -7.15 0.48 9.65
CA ALA A 175 -6.12 0.90 8.70
C ALA A 175 -6.72 1.58 7.45
N GLN A 176 -7.79 1.01 6.90
CA GLN A 176 -8.47 1.57 5.75
C GLN A 176 -9.20 2.90 6.06
N THR A 177 -9.66 3.13 7.29
CA THR A 177 -10.25 4.44 7.66
C THR A 177 -9.25 5.58 7.64
N LEU A 178 -7.97 5.28 7.90
CA LEU A 178 -6.88 6.24 7.80
C LEU A 178 -6.53 6.55 6.34
N ALA A 179 -6.78 5.58 5.44
CA ALA A 179 -6.52 5.74 4.01
C ALA A 179 -7.56 6.64 3.31
N THR A 180 -7.04 7.47 2.40
CA THR A 180 -7.83 8.34 1.55
C THR A 180 -8.09 7.68 0.20
N ALA A 181 -9.37 7.60 -0.20
CA ALA A 181 -9.74 7.02 -1.50
C ALA A 181 -9.11 7.81 -2.66
N GLY A 182 -8.53 7.11 -3.63
CA GLY A 182 -7.90 7.70 -4.80
C GLY A 182 -6.50 8.27 -4.57
N ALA A 183 -6.01 8.32 -3.33
CA ALA A 183 -4.72 8.94 -3.02
C ALA A 183 -3.49 8.06 -3.33
N GLY A 184 -3.69 6.77 -3.64
CA GLY A 184 -2.57 5.84 -3.84
C GLY A 184 -1.91 5.39 -2.53
N ASP A 185 -2.66 5.47 -1.42
CA ASP A 185 -2.20 5.08 -0.09
C ASP A 185 -1.83 3.59 -0.04
N ILE A 186 -0.92 3.25 0.88
CA ILE A 186 -0.38 1.91 1.06
C ILE A 186 -0.64 1.44 2.48
N ILE A 187 -1.19 0.24 2.63
CA ILE A 187 -1.29 -0.48 3.91
C ILE A 187 -0.29 -1.63 3.89
N PHE A 188 0.66 -1.61 4.83
CA PHE A 188 1.56 -2.73 5.09
C PHE A 188 1.00 -3.60 6.22
N ALA A 189 0.76 -4.87 5.92
CA ALA A 189 0.39 -5.90 6.87
C ALA A 189 1.66 -6.50 7.49
N LEU A 190 1.77 -6.42 8.82
CA LEU A 190 2.96 -6.80 9.56
C LEU A 190 2.82 -8.20 10.16
N ALA A 191 3.65 -9.13 9.69
CA ALA A 191 3.76 -10.47 10.26
C ALA A 191 4.74 -10.48 11.45
N THR A 192 4.25 -10.13 12.65
CA THR A 192 5.10 -10.00 13.87
C THR A 192 4.90 -11.11 14.90
N ALA A 193 4.07 -12.09 14.60
CA ALA A 193 3.83 -13.21 15.52
C ALA A 193 5.13 -13.99 15.80
N VAL A 194 5.35 -14.32 17.08
CA VAL A 194 6.55 -15.03 17.54
C VAL A 194 6.71 -16.40 16.87
N GLY A 195 5.61 -17.02 16.44
CA GLY A 195 5.59 -18.28 15.69
C GLY A 195 5.90 -18.15 14.19
N GLY A 196 6.19 -16.95 13.68
CA GLY A 196 6.54 -16.70 12.28
C GLY A 196 5.34 -16.58 11.32
N VAL A 197 4.12 -16.83 11.80
CA VAL A 197 2.87 -16.68 11.04
C VAL A 197 1.91 -15.83 11.84
N ALA A 198 1.50 -14.68 11.30
CA ALA A 198 0.44 -13.85 11.84
C ALA A 198 -0.86 -14.15 11.09
N THR A 199 -1.91 -14.54 11.82
CA THR A 199 -3.23 -14.82 11.25
C THR A 199 -4.22 -13.79 11.75
N THR A 200 -4.92 -13.12 10.83
CA THR A 200 -6.14 -12.35 11.16
C THR A 200 -7.38 -13.21 10.89
N THR A 201 -8.39 -13.04 11.74
CA THR A 201 -9.70 -13.69 11.60
C THR A 201 -10.78 -12.77 11.05
N GLU A 202 -10.38 -11.60 10.55
CA GLU A 202 -11.29 -10.63 9.92
C GLU A 202 -11.60 -11.02 8.48
N ASN A 203 -12.82 -10.72 8.02
CA ASN A 203 -13.10 -10.56 6.60
C ASN A 203 -12.62 -9.18 6.13
N ILE A 204 -11.88 -9.15 5.02
CA ILE A 204 -11.23 -7.94 4.52
C ILE A 204 -12.09 -7.29 3.44
N ASN A 205 -12.69 -6.14 3.73
CA ASN A 205 -13.51 -5.40 2.78
C ASN A 205 -12.76 -4.17 2.25
N VAL A 206 -12.25 -4.24 1.03
CA VAL A 206 -11.49 -3.16 0.38
C VAL A 206 -12.42 -2.31 -0.47
N THR A 207 -12.76 -1.13 0.05
CA THR A 207 -13.73 -0.19 -0.53
C THR A 207 -13.09 1.09 -1.06
N LYS A 208 -11.88 1.43 -0.60
CA LYS A 208 -11.16 2.64 -1.03
C LYS A 208 -10.53 2.40 -2.40
N ALA A 209 -10.88 3.25 -3.38
CA ALA A 209 -10.24 3.23 -4.68
C ALA A 209 -8.74 3.53 -4.60
N SER A 210 -7.95 2.95 -5.49
CA SER A 210 -6.50 3.09 -5.60
C SER A 210 -5.70 2.71 -4.35
N LEU A 211 -6.29 1.93 -3.44
CA LEU A 211 -5.63 1.46 -2.23
C LEU A 211 -4.68 0.30 -2.54
N LYS A 212 -3.47 0.37 -2.01
CA LYS A 212 -2.46 -0.68 -2.12
C LYS A 212 -2.34 -1.41 -0.80
N ILE A 213 -2.41 -2.73 -0.83
CA ILE A 213 -2.33 -3.58 0.35
C ILE A 213 -1.19 -4.57 0.12
N ARG A 214 -0.27 -4.65 1.09
CA ARG A 214 0.98 -5.41 1.00
C ARG A 214 1.12 -6.32 2.20
N GLY A 215 1.20 -7.62 1.96
CA GLY A 215 1.49 -8.61 2.98
C GLY A 215 2.88 -9.23 2.83
N ALA A 216 3.23 -10.06 3.82
CA ALA A 216 4.52 -10.74 3.92
C ALA A 216 4.54 -12.13 3.24
N GLY A 217 3.60 -12.40 2.33
CA GLY A 217 3.40 -13.71 1.72
C GLY A 217 2.74 -14.69 2.70
N TYR A 218 3.22 -15.93 2.74
CA TYR A 218 2.69 -16.99 3.61
C TYR A 218 2.70 -16.63 5.11
N GLN A 219 3.63 -15.78 5.55
CA GLN A 219 3.75 -15.37 6.95
C GLN A 219 2.60 -14.49 7.43
N PHE A 220 1.77 -13.96 6.52
CA PHE A 220 0.55 -13.24 6.87
C PHE A 220 -0.67 -13.94 6.27
N GLN A 221 -1.50 -14.50 7.14
CA GLN A 221 -2.67 -15.29 6.77
C GLN A 221 -3.97 -14.54 7.09
N ILE A 222 -4.93 -14.61 6.17
CA ILE A 222 -6.28 -14.11 6.37
C ILE A 222 -7.20 -15.34 6.34
N ILE A 223 -7.71 -15.72 7.51
CA ILE A 223 -8.56 -16.91 7.68
C ILE A 223 -9.68 -16.53 8.65
N PRO A 224 -10.86 -16.13 8.13
CA PRO A 224 -12.00 -15.74 8.96
C PRO A 224 -12.43 -16.86 9.91
N SER A 225 -13.02 -16.46 11.04
CA SER A 225 -13.50 -17.43 12.05
C SER A 225 -14.92 -17.93 11.80
N SER A 226 -15.70 -17.23 10.97
CA SER A 226 -17.09 -17.54 10.68
C SER A 226 -17.36 -17.57 9.18
N PRO A 227 -18.17 -18.52 8.70
CA PRO A 227 -18.55 -18.61 7.29
C PRO A 227 -19.65 -17.60 6.94
N GLY A 228 -19.96 -17.50 5.64
CA GLY A 228 -21.08 -16.73 5.08
C GLY A 228 -20.68 -15.44 4.37
N SER A 229 -19.38 -15.22 4.13
CA SER A 229 -18.87 -14.09 3.37
C SER A 229 -17.49 -14.40 2.78
N PRO A 230 -17.12 -13.82 1.62
CA PRO A 230 -15.77 -13.94 1.07
C PRO A 230 -14.70 -13.51 2.07
N THR A 231 -13.53 -14.14 2.01
CA THR A 231 -12.42 -13.79 2.91
C THR A 231 -11.88 -12.40 2.61
N VAL A 232 -11.71 -12.08 1.33
CA VAL A 232 -11.38 -10.74 0.85
C VAL A 232 -12.42 -10.31 -0.18
N ASN A 233 -13.01 -9.14 0.02
CA ASN A 233 -13.98 -8.52 -0.89
C ASN A 233 -13.43 -7.17 -1.38
N ILE A 234 -13.21 -7.03 -2.68
CA ILE A 234 -12.61 -5.86 -3.31
C ILE A 234 -13.66 -5.17 -4.19
N THR A 235 -14.20 -4.07 -3.67
CA THR A 235 -15.20 -3.24 -4.36
C THR A 235 -14.63 -1.90 -4.81
N GLY A 236 -13.49 -1.47 -4.25
CA GLY A 236 -12.78 -0.27 -4.69
C GLY A 236 -12.08 -0.48 -6.03
N ASP A 237 -12.14 0.52 -6.91
CA ASP A 237 -11.45 0.50 -8.20
C ASP A 237 -9.94 0.69 -8.04
N SER A 238 -9.15 0.14 -8.96
CA SER A 238 -7.69 0.29 -9.04
C SER A 238 -6.92 -0.16 -7.79
N VAL A 239 -7.51 -1.08 -7.02
CA VAL A 239 -6.88 -1.67 -5.84
C VAL A 239 -5.73 -2.59 -6.25
N GLU A 240 -4.65 -2.58 -5.47
CA GLU A 240 -3.59 -3.58 -5.57
C GLU A 240 -3.51 -4.41 -4.30
N PHE A 241 -3.69 -5.71 -4.42
CA PHE A 241 -3.67 -6.65 -3.29
C PHE A 241 -2.55 -7.67 -3.51
N GLU A 242 -1.52 -7.62 -2.66
CA GLU A 242 -0.29 -8.38 -2.89
C GLU A 242 0.25 -9.06 -1.63
N GLY A 243 0.68 -10.32 -1.77
CA GLY A 243 1.53 -10.99 -0.78
C GLY A 243 0.79 -11.55 0.43
N PHE A 244 -0.25 -12.35 0.21
CA PHE A 244 -1.05 -12.94 1.30
C PHE A 244 -1.31 -14.41 1.10
N TYR A 245 -1.44 -15.14 2.20
CA TYR A 245 -2.12 -16.44 2.22
C TYR A 245 -3.57 -16.25 2.65
N ILE A 246 -4.49 -16.88 1.92
CA ILE A 246 -5.93 -16.74 2.10
C ILE A 246 -6.57 -18.11 2.19
N GLY A 247 -7.36 -18.30 3.24
CA GLY A 247 -8.25 -19.45 3.42
C GLY A 247 -9.60 -18.98 3.97
N THR A 248 -10.63 -19.82 3.86
CA THR A 248 -11.97 -19.49 4.38
C THR A 248 -12.25 -20.16 5.71
N ALA A 249 -13.24 -19.64 6.45
CA ALA A 249 -13.80 -20.37 7.57
C ALA A 249 -14.39 -21.72 7.12
N ALA A 250 -14.37 -22.71 8.00
CA ALA A 250 -15.00 -24.00 7.73
C ALA A 250 -16.55 -23.87 7.73
N GLY A 251 -17.20 -24.64 6.86
CA GLY A 251 -18.66 -24.75 6.81
C GLY A 251 -19.34 -23.59 6.10
N GLY A 252 -19.20 -23.49 4.78
CA GLY A 252 -19.82 -22.45 3.95
C GLY A 252 -19.61 -22.74 2.47
N THR A 253 -19.88 -21.74 1.62
CA THR A 253 -19.47 -21.75 0.20
C THR A 253 -18.79 -20.43 -0.14
N ASP A 254 -17.82 -20.04 0.69
CA ASP A 254 -17.25 -18.71 0.67
C ASP A 254 -16.09 -18.61 -0.31
N ASN A 255 -16.06 -17.53 -1.10
CA ASN A 255 -14.94 -17.28 -2.00
C ASN A 255 -13.69 -16.85 -1.22
N GLY A 256 -12.50 -17.21 -1.69
CA GLY A 256 -11.26 -16.69 -1.14
C GLY A 256 -11.15 -15.18 -1.37
N ILE A 257 -11.16 -14.77 -2.62
CA ILE A 257 -11.20 -13.35 -3.02
C ILE A 257 -12.38 -13.11 -3.96
N GLU A 258 -13.17 -12.09 -3.70
CA GLU A 258 -14.20 -11.58 -4.61
C GLU A 258 -13.86 -10.16 -5.07
N ILE A 259 -14.00 -9.90 -6.37
CA ILE A 259 -13.62 -8.65 -7.02
C ILE A 259 -14.78 -8.13 -7.86
N THR A 260 -15.27 -6.96 -7.50
CA THR A 260 -16.26 -6.21 -8.28
C THR A 260 -15.78 -4.83 -8.71
N GLY A 261 -14.71 -4.32 -8.08
CA GLY A 261 -14.07 -3.07 -8.51
C GLY A 261 -13.32 -3.22 -9.84
N ASP A 262 -13.23 -2.14 -10.60
CA ASP A 262 -12.51 -2.12 -11.87
C ASP A 262 -11.00 -2.04 -11.66
N ASN A 263 -10.21 -2.51 -12.63
CA ASN A 263 -8.76 -2.30 -12.71
C ASN A 263 -7.96 -2.83 -11.49
N ALA A 264 -8.49 -3.86 -10.80
CA ALA A 264 -7.79 -4.48 -9.67
C ALA A 264 -6.53 -5.23 -10.13
N LEU A 265 -5.51 -5.27 -9.27
CA LEU A 265 -4.32 -6.10 -9.43
C LEU A 265 -4.18 -7.02 -8.22
N ILE A 266 -4.29 -8.32 -8.45
CA ILE A 266 -4.04 -9.37 -7.46
C ILE A 266 -2.71 -10.01 -7.81
N LYS A 267 -1.78 -10.06 -6.86
CA LYS A 267 -0.42 -10.48 -7.15
C LYS A 267 0.22 -11.24 -6.01
N ASN A 268 1.01 -12.28 -6.31
CA ASN A 268 1.79 -13.00 -5.30
C ASN A 268 0.92 -13.47 -4.12
N VAL A 269 -0.33 -13.87 -4.38
CA VAL A 269 -1.22 -14.43 -3.36
C VAL A 269 -1.25 -15.95 -3.44
N TRP A 270 -1.48 -16.58 -2.31
CA TRP A 270 -1.76 -18.01 -2.22
C TRP A 270 -3.15 -18.20 -1.62
N VAL A 271 -4.11 -18.59 -2.44
CA VAL A 271 -5.45 -18.96 -2.01
C VAL A 271 -5.49 -20.48 -1.93
N LYS A 272 -5.81 -21.03 -0.77
CA LYS A 272 -5.78 -22.48 -0.55
C LYS A 272 -6.90 -22.93 0.38
N GLU A 273 -7.46 -24.11 0.11
CA GLU A 273 -8.46 -24.76 0.97
C GLU A 273 -9.68 -23.86 1.23
N VAL A 274 -10.20 -23.23 0.18
CA VAL A 274 -11.40 -22.39 0.27
C VAL A 274 -12.66 -23.20 -0.02
N THR A 275 -13.75 -22.85 0.66
CA THR A 275 -15.04 -23.56 0.58
C THR A 275 -15.92 -23.12 -0.61
N GLY A 276 -15.51 -22.11 -1.35
CA GLY A 276 -16.17 -21.63 -2.57
C GLY A 276 -15.18 -21.61 -3.74
N ASN A 277 -15.24 -20.54 -4.56
CA ASN A 277 -14.23 -20.33 -5.59
C ASN A 277 -12.96 -19.72 -4.96
N GLY A 278 -11.78 -20.08 -5.47
CA GLY A 278 -10.53 -19.46 -5.07
C GLY A 278 -10.58 -17.94 -5.24
N LEU A 279 -10.87 -17.50 -6.46
CA LEU A 279 -11.06 -16.10 -6.81
C LEU A 279 -12.27 -15.94 -7.74
N GLN A 280 -13.12 -14.98 -7.45
CA GLN A 280 -14.25 -14.60 -8.30
C GLN A 280 -14.10 -13.15 -8.79
N VAL A 281 -14.19 -12.95 -10.09
CA VAL A 281 -14.26 -11.61 -10.72
C VAL A 281 -15.63 -11.46 -11.36
N THR A 282 -16.40 -10.44 -11.00
CA THR A 282 -17.74 -10.22 -11.57
C THR A 282 -18.01 -8.73 -11.72
N GLY A 283 -18.54 -8.31 -12.87
CA GLY A 283 -18.88 -6.91 -13.12
C GLY A 283 -17.68 -5.96 -13.17
N SER A 284 -16.48 -6.48 -13.44
CA SER A 284 -15.21 -5.74 -13.39
C SER A 284 -14.54 -5.65 -14.77
N THR A 285 -13.84 -4.56 -15.06
CA THR A 285 -12.99 -4.42 -16.25
C THR A 285 -11.51 -4.28 -15.92
N ARG A 286 -10.62 -4.90 -16.72
CA ARG A 286 -9.15 -4.73 -16.67
C ARG A 286 -8.48 -5.29 -15.41
N THR A 287 -9.14 -6.20 -14.70
CA THR A 287 -8.55 -6.91 -13.56
C THR A 287 -7.37 -7.77 -14.00
N GLN A 288 -6.32 -7.81 -13.19
CA GLN A 288 -5.13 -8.63 -13.42
C GLN A 288 -4.88 -9.54 -12.23
N ILE A 289 -4.57 -10.80 -12.51
CA ILE A 289 -4.19 -11.80 -11.52
C ILE A 289 -2.84 -12.36 -11.97
N GLU A 290 -1.80 -12.15 -11.16
CA GLU A 290 -0.42 -12.42 -11.54
C GLU A 290 0.32 -13.21 -10.47
N ASN A 291 1.19 -14.14 -10.87
CA ASN A 291 2.15 -14.82 -9.97
C ASN A 291 1.49 -15.42 -8.71
N SER A 292 0.28 -15.96 -8.85
CA SER A 292 -0.53 -16.39 -7.69
C SER A 292 -0.82 -17.88 -7.77
N ALA A 293 -0.93 -18.52 -6.60
CA ALA A 293 -1.33 -19.92 -6.47
C ALA A 293 -2.76 -20.01 -5.95
N ILE A 294 -3.61 -20.74 -6.65
CA ILE A 294 -5.01 -20.97 -6.28
C ILE A 294 -5.23 -22.48 -6.30
N GLU A 295 -5.34 -23.05 -5.11
CA GLU A 295 -5.28 -24.50 -4.90
C GLU A 295 -6.41 -25.00 -4.01
N ASP A 296 -6.85 -26.23 -4.27
CA ASP A 296 -7.74 -26.98 -3.38
C ASP A 296 -9.03 -26.20 -3.01
N SER A 297 -9.58 -25.47 -3.98
CA SER A 297 -10.91 -24.84 -3.83
C SER A 297 -12.00 -25.88 -4.04
N THR A 298 -13.05 -25.88 -3.22
CA THR A 298 -14.17 -26.83 -3.39
C THR A 298 -15.08 -26.51 -4.58
N LEU A 299 -14.88 -25.37 -5.24
CA LEU A 299 -15.47 -25.03 -6.54
C LEU A 299 -14.36 -24.77 -7.57
N THR A 300 -14.49 -23.73 -8.38
CA THR A 300 -13.52 -23.36 -9.40
C THR A 300 -12.34 -22.62 -8.78
N GLY A 301 -11.13 -22.81 -9.30
CA GLY A 301 -9.98 -21.99 -8.93
C GLY A 301 -10.24 -20.50 -9.18
N ILE A 302 -10.41 -20.11 -10.44
CA ILE A 302 -10.80 -18.74 -10.80
C ILE A 302 -12.11 -18.71 -11.59
N LYS A 303 -13.11 -18.00 -11.08
CA LYS A 303 -14.39 -17.76 -11.75
C LYS A 303 -14.46 -16.36 -12.35
N ILE A 304 -14.70 -16.29 -13.66
CA ILE A 304 -15.01 -15.06 -14.39
C ILE A 304 -16.53 -15.01 -14.59
N GLY A 305 -17.20 -14.20 -13.77
CA GLY A 305 -18.65 -14.01 -13.81
C GLY A 305 -19.09 -12.95 -14.83
N ALA A 306 -20.41 -12.82 -14.96
CA ALA A 306 -21.06 -11.95 -15.94
C ALA A 306 -20.57 -10.49 -15.90
N SER A 307 -20.68 -9.81 -17.04
CA SER A 307 -20.28 -8.39 -17.21
C SER A 307 -18.80 -8.12 -16.90
N THR A 308 -17.94 -9.12 -17.02
CA THR A 308 -16.50 -8.99 -16.79
C THR A 308 -15.74 -8.87 -18.11
N SER A 309 -14.80 -7.94 -18.21
CA SER A 309 -14.06 -7.74 -19.45
C SER A 309 -12.58 -7.44 -19.26
N ARG A 310 -11.76 -7.80 -20.26
CA ARG A 310 -10.33 -7.45 -20.30
C ARG A 310 -9.53 -7.95 -19.09
N THR A 311 -9.95 -9.05 -18.49
CA THR A 311 -9.20 -9.70 -17.40
C THR A 311 -7.94 -10.32 -17.98
N LEU A 312 -6.82 -10.20 -17.27
CA LEU A 312 -5.57 -10.90 -17.61
C LEU A 312 -5.15 -11.78 -16.45
N ILE A 313 -5.04 -13.09 -16.69
CA ILE A 313 -4.59 -14.08 -15.72
C ILE A 313 -3.29 -14.66 -16.21
N LYS A 314 -2.19 -14.38 -15.49
CA LYS A 314 -0.87 -14.77 -15.96
C LYS A 314 0.03 -15.35 -14.87
N GLN A 315 0.89 -16.28 -15.26
CA GLN A 315 1.91 -16.85 -14.37
C GLN A 315 1.33 -17.41 -13.07
N CYS A 316 0.11 -17.91 -13.11
CA CYS A 316 -0.59 -18.48 -11.97
C CYS A 316 -0.50 -20.00 -11.95
N ILE A 317 -0.62 -20.56 -10.76
CA ILE A 317 -0.75 -22.01 -10.50
C ILE A 317 -2.20 -22.27 -10.09
N LEU A 318 -2.91 -23.11 -10.84
CA LEU A 318 -4.31 -23.46 -10.58
C LEU A 318 -4.42 -24.98 -10.46
N SER A 319 -4.58 -25.49 -9.24
CA SER A 319 -4.53 -26.95 -9.03
C SER A 319 -5.43 -27.51 -7.95
N GLY A 320 -5.81 -28.79 -8.09
CA GLY A 320 -6.56 -29.49 -7.06
C GLY A 320 -7.98 -28.95 -6.82
N ASN A 321 -8.53 -28.14 -7.72
CA ASN A 321 -9.86 -27.58 -7.53
C ASN A 321 -10.94 -28.61 -7.90
N ASP A 322 -12.02 -28.66 -7.13
CA ASP A 322 -13.11 -29.64 -7.27
C ASP A 322 -14.02 -29.37 -8.48
N ALA A 323 -13.86 -28.22 -9.14
CA ALA A 323 -14.43 -27.92 -10.45
C ALA A 323 -13.30 -27.59 -11.45
N ASP A 324 -13.46 -26.54 -12.26
CA ASP A 324 -12.46 -26.14 -13.26
C ASP A 324 -11.30 -25.36 -12.63
N GLY A 325 -10.14 -25.35 -13.31
CA GLY A 325 -9.06 -24.43 -12.96
C GLY A 325 -9.50 -22.97 -13.15
N VAL A 326 -10.12 -22.70 -14.31
CA VAL A 326 -10.80 -21.44 -14.62
C VAL A 326 -12.16 -21.73 -15.26
N ASP A 327 -13.21 -21.05 -14.79
CA ASP A 327 -14.54 -21.05 -15.39
C ASP A 327 -14.90 -19.65 -15.89
N LEU A 328 -15.33 -19.55 -17.15
CA LEU A 328 -15.96 -18.37 -17.73
C LEU A 328 -17.42 -18.69 -18.05
N GLY A 329 -18.29 -18.56 -17.05
CA GLY A 329 -19.71 -18.91 -17.14
C GLY A 329 -20.63 -17.68 -17.15
N GLY A 330 -21.43 -17.52 -18.21
CA GLY A 330 -22.49 -16.51 -18.30
C GLY A 330 -22.41 -15.62 -19.54
N THR A 331 -23.12 -14.49 -19.50
CA THR A 331 -23.20 -13.53 -20.61
C THR A 331 -22.39 -12.26 -20.34
N SER A 332 -22.09 -11.50 -21.40
CA SER A 332 -21.35 -10.22 -21.31
C SER A 332 -19.93 -10.37 -20.75
N ILE A 333 -19.31 -11.53 -20.97
CA ILE A 333 -17.92 -11.79 -20.63
C ILE A 333 -17.08 -11.62 -21.89
N THR A 334 -16.16 -10.63 -21.92
CA THR A 334 -15.43 -10.32 -23.17
C THR A 334 -13.95 -10.02 -23.01
N ASP A 335 -13.16 -10.33 -24.04
CA ASP A 335 -11.78 -9.84 -24.20
C ASP A 335 -10.81 -10.28 -23.08
N ASN A 336 -11.05 -11.43 -22.45
CA ASN A 336 -10.21 -11.95 -21.36
C ASN A 336 -9.02 -12.74 -21.92
N ILE A 337 -7.88 -12.67 -21.23
CA ILE A 337 -6.62 -13.23 -21.68
C ILE A 337 -5.98 -14.07 -20.56
N PHE A 338 -5.48 -15.25 -20.93
CA PHE A 338 -4.75 -16.16 -20.06
C PHE A 338 -3.36 -16.38 -20.63
N GLU A 339 -2.31 -16.22 -19.82
CA GLU A 339 -0.90 -16.33 -20.26
C GLU A 339 0.02 -17.06 -19.26
N ASN A 340 0.80 -18.03 -19.74
CA ASN A 340 1.87 -18.71 -19.00
C ASN A 340 1.41 -19.32 -17.65
N ASN A 341 0.23 -19.94 -17.61
CA ASN A 341 -0.28 -20.55 -16.38
C ASN A 341 0.04 -22.05 -16.32
N LEU A 342 0.18 -22.56 -15.09
CA LEU A 342 0.27 -23.99 -14.79
C LEU A 342 -1.06 -24.45 -14.20
N ILE A 343 -1.81 -25.28 -14.93
CA ILE A 343 -3.19 -25.64 -14.60
C ILE A 343 -3.34 -27.16 -14.59
N PHE A 344 -3.46 -27.77 -13.41
CA PHE A 344 -3.38 -29.23 -13.31
C PHE A 344 -4.20 -29.85 -12.18
N ASN A 345 -4.54 -31.13 -12.32
CA ASN A 345 -5.24 -31.92 -11.31
C ASN A 345 -6.57 -31.30 -10.83
N ASN A 346 -7.27 -30.56 -11.70
CA ASN A 346 -8.62 -30.10 -11.40
C ASN A 346 -9.65 -31.19 -11.79
N THR A 347 -10.76 -31.28 -11.07
CA THR A 347 -11.82 -32.26 -11.35
C THR A 347 -12.63 -31.88 -12.60
N GLY A 348 -12.63 -30.61 -12.99
CA GLY A 348 -13.20 -30.11 -14.23
C GLY A 348 -12.19 -30.05 -15.37
N TYR A 349 -12.37 -29.04 -16.23
CA TYR A 349 -11.41 -28.63 -17.25
C TYR A 349 -10.31 -27.76 -16.63
N GLY A 350 -9.18 -27.63 -17.32
CA GLY A 350 -8.19 -26.61 -16.99
C GLY A 350 -8.76 -25.19 -17.19
N VAL A 351 -9.27 -24.90 -18.38
CA VAL A 351 -10.04 -23.67 -18.68
C VAL A 351 -11.36 -24.04 -19.37
N ASP A 352 -12.48 -23.63 -18.78
CA ASP A 352 -13.81 -23.80 -19.32
C ASP A 352 -14.37 -22.47 -19.83
N VAL A 353 -14.51 -22.34 -21.15
CA VAL A 353 -15.14 -21.18 -21.78
C VAL A 353 -16.59 -21.51 -22.09
N GLY A 354 -17.51 -20.95 -21.31
CA GLY A 354 -18.95 -21.18 -21.45
C GLY A 354 -19.58 -20.46 -22.66
N ALA A 355 -20.82 -20.87 -22.98
CA ALA A 355 -21.61 -20.23 -24.03
C ALA A 355 -21.95 -18.78 -23.66
N GLY A 356 -21.83 -17.86 -24.62
CA GLY A 356 -22.05 -16.42 -24.41
C GLY A 356 -20.81 -15.62 -24.03
N VAL A 357 -19.66 -16.29 -23.84
CA VAL A 357 -18.34 -15.66 -23.70
C VAL A 357 -17.80 -15.28 -25.08
N ILE A 358 -17.17 -14.11 -25.21
CA ILE A 358 -16.73 -13.56 -26.49
C ILE A 358 -15.25 -13.15 -26.43
N ARG A 359 -14.46 -13.51 -27.45
CA ARG A 359 -13.06 -13.06 -27.61
C ARG A 359 -12.15 -13.35 -26.40
N THR A 360 -12.27 -14.55 -25.84
CA THR A 360 -11.31 -15.04 -24.83
C THR A 360 -10.07 -15.61 -25.52
N GLY A 361 -8.88 -15.24 -25.04
CA GLY A 361 -7.60 -15.73 -25.51
C GLY A 361 -6.89 -16.58 -24.46
N VAL A 362 -6.72 -17.88 -24.70
CA VAL A 362 -5.81 -18.75 -23.93
C VAL A 362 -4.54 -18.91 -24.75
N ARG A 363 -3.48 -18.20 -24.39
CA ARG A 363 -2.26 -18.08 -25.23
C ARG A 363 -0.99 -18.04 -24.41
N LEU A 364 0.15 -18.27 -25.04
CA LEU A 364 1.50 -18.24 -24.50
C LEU A 364 1.75 -19.26 -23.38
N ASN A 365 2.34 -20.40 -23.73
CA ASN A 365 2.99 -21.36 -22.83
C ASN A 365 2.17 -21.80 -21.60
N HIS A 366 0.90 -22.17 -21.78
CA HIS A 366 0.16 -22.85 -20.73
C HIS A 366 0.64 -24.30 -20.58
N THR A 367 0.71 -24.77 -19.34
CA THR A 367 0.92 -26.20 -19.04
C THR A 367 -0.35 -26.76 -18.43
N PHE A 368 -1.01 -27.65 -19.17
CA PHE A 368 -2.18 -28.40 -18.70
C PHE A 368 -1.80 -29.84 -18.39
N SER A 369 -2.19 -30.38 -17.23
CA SER A 369 -1.91 -31.79 -16.90
C SER A 369 -2.93 -32.36 -15.91
N GLY A 370 -3.34 -33.61 -16.06
CA GLY A 370 -4.16 -34.30 -15.04
C GLY A 370 -5.54 -33.70 -14.72
N ASN A 371 -6.03 -32.74 -15.51
CA ASN A 371 -7.40 -32.23 -15.38
C ASN A 371 -8.38 -33.29 -15.90
N THR A 372 -9.42 -33.60 -15.13
CA THR A 372 -10.23 -34.81 -15.36
C THR A 372 -11.10 -34.70 -16.62
N LEU A 373 -11.67 -33.53 -16.92
CA LEU A 373 -12.51 -33.34 -18.11
C LEU A 373 -11.70 -32.90 -19.34
N GLY A 374 -10.46 -32.44 -19.16
CA GLY A 374 -9.54 -32.06 -20.24
C GLY A 374 -8.82 -30.75 -20.01
N ALA A 375 -7.95 -30.37 -20.94
CA ALA A 375 -7.18 -29.11 -20.84
C ALA A 375 -8.09 -27.88 -20.97
N THR A 376 -8.90 -27.83 -22.03
CA THR A 376 -9.78 -26.70 -22.33
C THR A 376 -11.11 -27.17 -22.89
N ARG A 377 -12.20 -26.51 -22.51
CA ARG A 377 -13.50 -26.58 -23.21
C ARG A 377 -13.81 -25.21 -23.78
N ASP A 378 -14.28 -25.16 -25.02
CA ASP A 378 -14.65 -23.90 -25.67
C ASP A 378 -16.04 -23.95 -26.31
N LEU A 379 -16.96 -23.20 -25.72
CA LEU A 379 -18.31 -22.95 -26.22
C LEU A 379 -18.51 -21.45 -26.55
N GLY A 380 -17.42 -20.66 -26.51
CA GLY A 380 -17.44 -19.22 -26.74
C GLY A 380 -17.50 -18.82 -28.21
N THR A 381 -17.59 -17.52 -28.47
CA THR A 381 -17.57 -16.95 -29.82
C THR A 381 -16.30 -16.13 -30.05
N ALA A 382 -15.66 -16.34 -31.20
CA ALA A 382 -14.44 -15.62 -31.60
C ALA A 382 -13.30 -15.74 -30.57
N THR A 383 -13.26 -16.87 -29.87
CA THR A 383 -12.22 -17.27 -28.93
C THR A 383 -10.96 -17.71 -29.66
N PHE A 384 -9.82 -17.60 -28.98
CA PHE A 384 -8.54 -18.09 -29.44
C PHE A 384 -7.92 -18.95 -28.36
N ILE A 385 -7.77 -20.25 -28.63
CA ILE A 385 -7.07 -21.16 -27.74
C ILE A 385 -5.84 -21.64 -28.50
N GLU A 386 -4.66 -21.24 -28.02
CA GLU A 386 -3.41 -21.75 -28.55
C GLU A 386 -3.32 -23.24 -28.26
N THR A 387 -3.12 -24.02 -29.32
CA THR A 387 -2.88 -25.45 -29.18
C THR A 387 -1.56 -25.65 -28.44
N PRO A 388 -1.52 -26.52 -27.42
CA PRO A 388 -0.28 -26.79 -26.69
C PRO A 388 0.85 -27.14 -27.66
N ALA A 389 2.05 -26.63 -27.40
CA ALA A 389 3.25 -26.99 -28.16
C ALA A 389 3.47 -28.50 -28.03
N GLY A 390 3.07 -29.24 -29.06
CA GLY A 390 2.90 -30.70 -29.04
C GLY A 390 1.89 -31.23 -30.06
N GLY A 391 1.00 -30.37 -30.57
CA GLY A 391 -0.03 -30.76 -31.55
C GLY A 391 -1.18 -31.54 -30.92
N ALA A 392 -2.25 -31.75 -31.69
CA ALA A 392 -3.32 -32.68 -31.30
C ALA A 392 -2.71 -34.07 -31.03
N SER A 393 -3.18 -34.77 -29.99
CA SER A 393 -2.66 -36.11 -29.72
C SER A 393 -3.01 -37.04 -30.89
N ALA A 394 -2.25 -38.13 -31.08
CA ALA A 394 -2.55 -39.07 -32.16
C ALA A 394 -3.99 -39.64 -32.08
N SER A 395 -4.55 -39.75 -30.87
CA SER A 395 -5.96 -40.09 -30.66
C SER A 395 -6.91 -38.98 -31.08
N ASP A 396 -6.64 -37.72 -30.72
CA ASP A 396 -7.50 -36.59 -31.12
C ASP A 396 -7.49 -36.39 -32.65
N ILE A 397 -6.32 -36.59 -33.28
CA ILE A 397 -6.19 -36.59 -34.74
C ILE A 397 -6.97 -37.77 -35.34
N ALA A 398 -6.86 -38.97 -34.76
CA ALA A 398 -7.56 -40.13 -35.28
C ALA A 398 -9.09 -39.97 -35.18
N ASP A 399 -9.59 -39.49 -34.05
CA ASP A 399 -11.02 -39.27 -33.84
C ASP A 399 -11.55 -38.18 -34.79
N ALA A 400 -10.86 -37.05 -34.91
CA ALA A 400 -11.24 -36.00 -35.86
C ALA A 400 -11.24 -36.49 -37.32
N VAL A 401 -10.27 -37.32 -37.71
CA VAL A 401 -10.20 -37.92 -39.06
C VAL A 401 -11.34 -38.92 -39.28
N TRP A 402 -11.66 -39.75 -38.28
CA TRP A 402 -12.75 -40.72 -38.39
C TRP A 402 -14.12 -40.03 -38.43
N ASP A 403 -14.31 -39.01 -37.61
CA ASP A 403 -15.52 -38.20 -37.59
C ASP A 403 -15.74 -37.51 -38.93
N GLU A 404 -14.69 -36.93 -39.55
CA GLU A 404 -14.81 -36.34 -40.91
C GLU A 404 -15.25 -37.39 -41.95
N ILE A 405 -14.69 -38.59 -41.91
CA ILE A 405 -15.01 -39.66 -42.87
C ILE A 405 -16.45 -40.16 -42.68
N ILE A 406 -16.97 -40.13 -41.45
CA ILE A 406 -18.25 -40.74 -41.08
C ILE A 406 -19.35 -39.66 -40.93
N VAL A 407 -19.05 -38.36 -40.95
CA VAL A 407 -20.01 -37.25 -40.71
C VAL A 407 -21.27 -37.29 -41.59
N SER A 408 -21.16 -37.83 -42.80
CA SER A 408 -22.27 -37.96 -43.76
C SER A 408 -23.02 -39.29 -43.67
N HIS A 409 -22.59 -40.19 -42.78
CA HIS A 409 -23.19 -41.49 -42.57
C HIS A 409 -24.33 -41.41 -41.54
N THR A 410 -25.56 -41.57 -42.01
CA THR A 410 -26.77 -41.45 -41.18
C THR A 410 -27.61 -42.73 -41.13
N VAL A 411 -27.14 -43.81 -41.77
CA VAL A 411 -27.90 -45.06 -41.94
C VAL A 411 -27.31 -46.17 -41.05
N PRO A 412 -28.02 -46.65 -40.02
CA PRO A 412 -27.53 -47.72 -39.15
C PRO A 412 -27.10 -48.97 -39.92
N GLY A 413 -26.00 -49.60 -39.47
CA GLY A 413 -25.50 -50.87 -40.04
C GLY A 413 -24.71 -50.75 -41.36
N THR A 414 -24.55 -49.55 -41.93
CA THR A 414 -23.83 -49.38 -43.23
C THR A 414 -22.45 -48.72 -43.10
N ALA A 415 -21.94 -48.47 -41.89
CA ALA A 415 -20.64 -47.82 -41.66
C ALA A 415 -19.48 -48.54 -42.38
N GLY A 416 -19.48 -49.89 -42.36
CA GLY A 416 -18.47 -50.68 -43.07
C GLY A 416 -18.48 -50.49 -44.60
N GLN A 417 -19.61 -50.13 -45.19
CA GLN A 417 -19.71 -49.83 -46.62
C GLN A 417 -19.10 -48.46 -46.95
N VAL A 418 -19.33 -47.45 -46.10
CA VAL A 418 -18.74 -46.11 -46.23
C VAL A 418 -17.21 -46.20 -46.15
N LEU A 419 -16.68 -46.91 -45.14
CA LEU A 419 -15.24 -47.11 -44.98
C LEU A 419 -14.61 -47.83 -46.18
N LYS A 420 -15.27 -48.86 -46.72
CA LYS A 420 -14.80 -49.57 -47.92
C LYS A 420 -14.79 -48.65 -49.15
N ALA A 421 -15.81 -47.81 -49.33
CA ALA A 421 -15.90 -46.87 -50.43
C ALA A 421 -14.84 -45.77 -50.34
N THR A 422 -14.58 -45.22 -49.14
CA THR A 422 -13.52 -44.24 -48.89
C THR A 422 -12.14 -44.82 -49.20
N LYS A 423 -11.85 -46.04 -48.76
CA LYS A 423 -10.61 -46.76 -49.10
C LYS A 423 -10.44 -46.92 -50.62
N LEU A 424 -11.51 -47.31 -51.33
CA LEU A 424 -11.47 -47.49 -52.78
C LEU A 424 -11.19 -46.17 -53.51
N LYS A 425 -11.84 -45.08 -53.11
CA LYS A 425 -11.60 -43.73 -53.68
C LYS A 425 -10.17 -43.26 -53.44
N ALA A 426 -9.64 -43.44 -52.23
CA ALA A 426 -8.24 -43.11 -51.93
C ALA A 426 -7.26 -43.92 -52.78
N THR A 427 -7.52 -45.23 -52.94
CA THR A 427 -6.68 -46.12 -53.77
C THR A 427 -6.73 -45.75 -55.26
N LEU A 428 -7.90 -45.38 -55.79
CA LEU A 428 -8.02 -44.91 -57.17
C LEU A 428 -7.35 -43.54 -57.38
N ALA A 429 -7.41 -42.66 -56.39
CA ALA A 429 -6.76 -41.36 -56.43
C ALA A 429 -5.22 -41.47 -56.42
N SER A 430 -4.66 -42.47 -55.72
CA SER A 430 -3.21 -42.73 -55.69
C SER A 430 -2.65 -43.43 -56.94
N LEU A 431 -3.52 -43.83 -57.88
CA LEU A 431 -3.13 -44.47 -59.15
C LEU A 431 -3.08 -43.47 -60.33
N LYS A 432 -3.27 -42.18 -60.06
CA LYS A 432 -2.94 -41.06 -60.96
C LYS A 432 -1.62 -40.45 -60.51
#